data_AF-A0A0P1BTB1-F1
#
_entry.id   AF-A0A0P1BTB1-F1
#
_cell.length_a   1.000
_cell.length_b   1.000
_cell.length_c   1.000
_cell.angle_alpha   90.00
_cell.angle_beta   90.00
_cell.angle_gamma   90.00
#
_symmetry.space_group_name_H-M   'P 1'
#
loop_
_entity.id
_entity.type
_entity.pdbx_description
1 polymer ?
#
loop_
_entity_poly.entity_id
_entity_poly.type
_entity_poly.pdbx_seq_one_letter_code
_entity_poly.pdbx_strand_id
1 'polypeptide(L)'
;MSERNLDQLLKWSIAAQGEGSGTGAGAGAGAGAGNGSIDAQALAAQPGMKEIAAEVAAGKRPDLQDPGLLDALMGGKSEAQMMKEELAVACNEQRSTQDRCIALDNFEMLIESIDNANNIKNMGMWPPLLSLLASKVPAILSGALWVVGTAIQNNDKAQMALLSHKPLQAILDSLRWADVDASKGASGSAASTSEAEAIRSKAAYALSALLKHNPPAVVAFDELDGWQALRGALEDPSIAIRRKVVFLINTLLLQAQQDQVADGTDVEEADHVGDAAAATTVSDGTTAVGTGTDADPIRSAAASTRSASTALTSLPGQPASSNAHGSAAPSAPLERGPETHREGIAYPDIPRALLHSGIVQTLLSSLLPANKVSASVASLKDGAQARDDLDYSEKASRAVANFVESVCEKGRGNEELRRGMRDGAAVEAKLLDLLSDELEGAPLRGSTEEDDEAQRDVKSRWQQVGFEPAEWEQLRERASNMAAGDAAA
;
A
#
# COMPACT_ATOMS: atom_id res chain seq x y z
N MET A 1 -15.34 5.74 11.23
CA MET A 1 -14.17 6.54 11.65
C MET A 1 -13.68 5.99 12.99
N SER A 2 -12.37 5.81 13.16
CA SER A 2 -11.77 5.39 14.46
C SER A 2 -11.73 6.58 15.43
N GLU A 3 -11.83 6.36 16.74
CA GLU A 3 -11.76 7.41 17.78
C GLU A 3 -10.50 8.28 17.67
N ARG A 4 -9.37 7.72 17.23
CA ARG A 4 -8.13 8.48 16.97
C ARG A 4 -8.25 9.49 15.82
N ASN A 5 -9.06 9.17 14.82
CA ASN A 5 -9.27 10.04 13.65
C ASN A 5 -10.12 11.26 14.09
N LEU A 6 -11.08 11.03 15.00
CA LEU A 6 -11.92 12.07 15.58
C LEU A 6 -11.19 13.06 16.49
N ASP A 7 -10.27 12.57 17.34
CA ASP A 7 -9.45 13.42 18.21
C ASP A 7 -8.50 14.33 17.40
N GLN A 8 -8.05 13.87 16.23
CA GLN A 8 -7.22 14.67 15.33
C GLN A 8 -8.06 15.70 14.55
N LEU A 9 -9.28 15.34 14.14
CA LEU A 9 -10.24 16.27 13.54
C LEU A 9 -10.68 17.38 14.52
N LEU A 10 -10.82 17.05 15.81
CA LEU A 10 -11.07 18.01 16.88
C LEU A 10 -9.91 19.01 17.03
N LYS A 11 -8.66 18.53 17.01
CA LYS A 11 -7.47 19.39 17.04
C LYS A 11 -7.38 20.26 15.79
N TRP A 12 -7.76 19.72 14.62
CA TRP A 12 -7.81 20.44 13.36
C TRP A 12 -8.82 21.60 13.39
N SER A 13 -10.04 21.36 13.86
CA SER A 13 -11.09 22.40 13.99
C SER A 13 -10.64 23.55 14.90
N ILE A 14 -9.95 23.22 16.00
CA ILE A 14 -9.39 24.20 16.94
C ILE A 14 -8.27 25.04 16.29
N ALA A 15 -7.40 24.43 15.48
CA ALA A 15 -6.30 25.13 14.81
C ALA A 15 -6.78 26.05 13.68
N ALA A 16 -7.73 25.59 12.86
CA ALA A 16 -8.24 26.32 11.71
C ALA A 16 -9.00 27.63 12.06
N GLN A 17 -9.55 27.74 13.28
CA GLN A 17 -10.24 28.94 13.75
C GLN A 17 -9.32 29.97 14.43
N GLY A 18 -8.08 29.59 14.79
CA GLY A 18 -7.11 30.46 15.45
C GLY A 18 -6.45 31.52 14.55
N GLU A 19 -6.49 31.34 13.23
CA GLU A 19 -5.83 32.26 12.28
C GLU A 19 -6.71 33.44 11.83
N GLY A 20 -7.97 33.52 12.31
CA GLY A 20 -8.94 34.55 11.91
C GLY A 20 -8.92 35.86 12.72
N SER A 21 -8.16 35.96 13.81
CA SER A 21 -8.13 37.17 14.65
C SER A 21 -6.71 37.58 15.01
N GLY A 22 -6.15 38.54 14.28
CA GLY A 22 -4.89 39.16 14.66
C GLY A 22 -5.04 39.97 15.96
N THR A 23 -4.25 39.62 16.97
CA THR A 23 -3.39 40.50 17.78
C THR A 23 -2.51 39.62 18.68
N GLY A 24 -1.20 39.87 18.68
CA GLY A 24 -0.22 39.02 19.38
C GLY A 24 -0.17 39.20 20.90
N ALA A 25 0.36 38.19 21.59
CA ALA A 25 1.28 38.27 22.72
C ALA A 25 1.48 36.86 23.35
N GLY A 26 2.75 36.47 23.57
CA GLY A 26 3.22 35.82 24.80
C GLY A 26 2.89 34.36 25.10
N ALA A 27 3.90 33.50 24.89
CA ALA A 27 4.45 32.48 25.81
C ALA A 27 3.54 31.61 26.71
N GLY A 28 3.80 30.29 26.73
CA GLY A 28 3.53 29.45 27.91
C GLY A 28 3.47 27.95 27.63
N ALA A 29 4.48 27.21 28.08
CA ALA A 29 4.54 25.75 28.09
C ALA A 29 3.52 25.12 29.06
N GLY A 30 3.11 23.87 28.78
CA GLY A 30 2.36 23.05 29.72
C GLY A 30 2.02 21.67 29.18
N ALA A 31 2.93 20.71 29.37
CA ALA A 31 2.63 19.28 29.22
C ALA A 31 1.65 18.83 30.32
N GLY A 32 0.61 18.09 29.94
CA GLY A 32 -0.33 17.47 30.87
C GLY A 32 -0.99 16.27 30.22
N ALA A 33 -0.50 15.08 30.53
CA ALA A 33 -1.20 13.83 30.26
C ALA A 33 -2.43 13.76 31.17
N GLY A 34 -3.62 13.72 30.58
CA GLY A 34 -4.89 13.53 31.29
C GLY A 34 -5.83 12.71 30.43
N ASN A 35 -6.43 11.67 31.03
CA ASN A 35 -7.46 10.81 30.45
C ASN A 35 -8.50 11.64 29.66
N GLY A 36 -8.90 11.13 28.49
CA GLY A 36 -9.79 11.77 27.51
C GLY A 36 -11.19 12.11 28.03
N SER A 37 -11.29 13.14 28.87
CA SER A 37 -12.52 13.88 29.09
C SER A 37 -12.54 15.10 28.17
N ILE A 38 -13.53 15.17 27.29
CA ILE A 38 -13.81 16.36 26.49
C ILE A 38 -14.12 17.50 27.47
N ASP A 39 -13.30 18.55 27.47
CA ASP A 39 -13.50 19.71 28.35
C ASP A 39 -14.72 20.52 27.86
N ALA A 40 -15.85 20.37 28.55
CA ALA A 40 -17.10 21.05 28.24
C ALA A 40 -16.95 22.58 28.25
N GLN A 41 -15.98 23.11 29.01
CA GLN A 41 -15.69 24.53 29.07
C GLN A 41 -15.05 25.04 27.77
N ALA A 42 -14.23 24.21 27.10
CA ALA A 42 -13.61 24.52 25.82
C ALA A 42 -14.63 24.47 24.67
N LEU A 43 -15.58 23.51 24.70
CA LEU A 43 -16.69 23.46 23.74
C LEU A 43 -17.62 24.68 23.88
N ALA A 44 -17.96 25.10 25.10
CA ALA A 44 -18.90 26.21 25.33
C ALA A 44 -18.41 27.58 24.80
N ALA A 45 -17.11 27.72 24.57
CA ALA A 45 -16.49 28.93 24.02
C ALA A 45 -16.65 29.07 22.49
N GLN A 46 -17.05 28.00 21.80
CA GLN A 46 -17.19 28.00 20.34
C GLN A 46 -18.59 28.44 19.86
N PRO A 47 -18.69 29.26 18.80
CA PRO A 47 -19.98 29.63 18.21
C PRO A 47 -20.65 28.41 17.57
N GLY A 48 -21.85 28.03 18.04
CA GLY A 48 -22.60 26.86 17.57
C GLY A 48 -22.52 25.62 18.51
N MET A 49 -21.57 25.60 19.44
CA MET A 49 -21.30 24.42 20.30
C MET A 49 -21.91 24.48 21.71
N LYS A 50 -22.62 25.57 22.04
CA LYS A 50 -23.16 25.79 23.40
C LYS A 50 -24.19 24.74 23.84
N GLU A 51 -25.01 24.25 22.93
CA GLU A 51 -26.00 23.21 23.22
C GLU A 51 -25.33 21.86 23.49
N ILE A 52 -24.37 21.48 22.65
CA ILE A 52 -23.61 20.24 22.78
C ILE A 52 -22.74 20.25 24.05
N ALA A 53 -22.13 21.39 24.38
CA ALA A 53 -21.38 21.58 25.63
C ALA A 53 -22.27 21.37 26.87
N ALA A 54 -23.53 21.82 26.81
CA ALA A 54 -24.49 21.63 27.88
C ALA A 54 -24.92 20.15 28.00
N GLU A 55 -25.04 19.41 26.90
CA GLU A 55 -25.38 17.98 26.92
C GLU A 55 -24.23 17.11 27.47
N VAL A 56 -22.99 17.43 27.10
CA VAL A 56 -21.78 16.78 27.66
C VAL A 56 -21.63 17.09 29.15
N ALA A 57 -21.86 18.35 29.56
CA ALA A 57 -21.88 18.75 30.97
C ALA A 57 -23.01 18.08 31.77
N ALA A 58 -24.11 17.71 31.11
CA ALA A 58 -25.22 16.96 31.68
C ALA A 58 -24.99 15.43 31.69
N GLY A 59 -23.81 14.96 31.26
CA GLY A 59 -23.43 13.54 31.29
C GLY A 59 -24.05 12.70 30.18
N LYS A 60 -24.68 13.31 29.16
CA LYS A 60 -25.06 12.60 27.94
C LYS A 60 -23.84 12.45 27.05
N ARG A 61 -23.61 11.24 26.53
CA ARG A 61 -22.64 11.02 25.45
C ARG A 61 -23.27 11.53 24.15
N PRO A 62 -22.68 12.52 23.47
CA PRO A 62 -23.18 12.99 22.19
C PRO A 62 -23.16 11.85 21.17
N ASP A 63 -24.20 11.75 20.34
CA ASP A 63 -24.22 10.82 19.23
C ASP A 63 -23.30 11.36 18.12
N LEU A 64 -22.13 10.74 17.98
CA LEU A 64 -21.10 11.13 17.03
C LEU A 64 -21.50 10.87 15.57
N GLN A 65 -22.65 10.23 15.34
CA GLN A 65 -23.25 10.07 14.01
C GLN A 65 -24.30 11.13 13.70
N ASP A 66 -24.58 12.07 14.63
CA ASP A 66 -25.50 13.18 14.39
C ASP A 66 -24.89 14.16 13.35
N PRO A 67 -25.54 14.33 12.19
CA PRO A 67 -25.10 15.29 11.18
C PRO A 67 -24.99 16.72 11.71
N GLY A 68 -25.81 17.11 12.69
CA GLY A 68 -25.76 18.44 13.30
C GLY A 68 -24.52 18.66 14.18
N LEU A 69 -24.06 17.61 14.87
CA LEU A 69 -22.85 17.63 15.67
C LEU A 69 -21.59 17.70 14.78
N LEU A 70 -21.57 16.94 13.68
CA LEU A 70 -20.48 16.98 12.69
C LEU A 70 -20.40 18.33 11.98
N ASP A 71 -21.54 18.92 11.61
CA ASP A 71 -21.61 20.24 10.97
C ASP A 71 -21.08 21.34 11.90
N ALA A 72 -21.47 21.31 13.18
CA ALA A 72 -20.97 22.25 14.17
C ALA A 72 -19.47 22.03 14.48
N LEU A 73 -18.98 20.78 14.42
CA LEU A 73 -17.57 20.43 14.69
C LEU A 73 -16.64 20.88 13.57
N MET A 74 -17.09 20.79 12.32
CA MET A 74 -16.36 21.20 11.11
C MET A 74 -16.58 22.69 10.74
N GLY A 75 -17.27 23.44 11.59
CA GLY A 75 -17.55 24.87 11.36
C GLY A 75 -18.48 25.13 10.17
N GLY A 76 -19.36 24.19 9.82
CA GLY A 76 -20.32 24.29 8.71
C GLY A 76 -19.74 23.98 7.33
N LYS A 77 -18.50 23.51 7.24
CA LYS A 77 -17.83 23.18 5.97
C LYS A 77 -18.00 21.69 5.66
N SER A 78 -18.33 21.39 4.40
CA SER A 78 -18.30 20.00 3.92
C SER A 78 -16.86 19.54 3.69
N GLU A 79 -16.61 18.23 3.77
CA GLU A 79 -15.29 17.64 3.45
C GLU A 79 -14.81 18.04 2.05
N ALA A 80 -15.71 18.07 1.06
CA ALA A 80 -15.40 18.54 -0.29
C ALA A 80 -14.91 20.01 -0.32
N GLN A 81 -15.46 20.87 0.54
CA GLN A 81 -15.00 22.27 0.65
C GLN A 81 -13.62 22.33 1.32
N MET A 82 -13.41 21.57 2.39
CA MET A 82 -12.12 21.49 3.09
C MET A 82 -11.01 20.98 2.15
N MET A 83 -11.28 19.92 1.38
CA MET A 83 -10.36 19.39 0.37
C MET A 83 -9.89 20.48 -0.61
N LYS A 84 -10.82 21.31 -1.11
CA LYS A 84 -10.47 22.39 -2.04
C LYS A 84 -9.63 23.49 -1.38
N GLU A 85 -9.97 23.85 -0.15
CA GLU A 85 -9.25 24.88 0.60
C GLU A 85 -7.82 24.44 0.92
N GLU A 86 -7.64 23.21 1.41
CA GLU A 86 -6.32 22.67 1.74
C GLU A 86 -5.44 22.53 0.49
N LEU A 87 -5.98 22.01 -0.63
CA LEU A 87 -5.23 21.94 -1.87
C LEU A 87 -4.86 23.33 -2.41
N ALA A 88 -5.74 24.33 -2.26
CA ALA A 88 -5.45 25.70 -2.64
C ALA A 88 -4.33 26.31 -1.79
N VAL A 89 -4.29 26.03 -0.48
CA VAL A 89 -3.19 26.44 0.40
C VAL A 89 -1.89 25.76 -0.02
N ALA A 90 -1.90 24.44 -0.25
CA ALA A 90 -0.73 23.68 -0.69
C ALA A 90 -0.12 24.21 -2.01
N CYS A 91 -0.97 24.66 -2.94
CA CYS A 91 -0.55 25.24 -4.22
C CYS A 91 -0.10 26.70 -4.14
N ASN A 92 -0.39 27.41 -3.04
CA ASN A 92 -0.09 28.83 -2.93
C ASN A 92 1.35 29.08 -2.49
N GLU A 93 2.24 29.40 -3.44
CA GLU A 93 3.65 29.71 -3.17
C GLU A 93 3.88 30.99 -2.35
N GLN A 94 2.86 31.82 -2.12
CA GLN A 94 2.94 32.96 -1.20
C GLN A 94 2.81 32.55 0.27
N ARG A 95 2.37 31.32 0.56
CA ARG A 95 2.31 30.76 1.90
C ARG A 95 3.65 30.18 2.33
N SER A 96 3.84 30.06 3.64
CA SER A 96 5.06 29.45 4.18
C SER A 96 5.14 27.98 3.72
N THR A 97 6.35 27.43 3.58
CA THR A 97 6.49 25.99 3.26
C THR A 97 5.84 25.13 4.33
N GLN A 98 5.89 25.55 5.59
CA GLN A 98 5.25 24.86 6.70
C GLN A 98 3.73 24.81 6.55
N ASP A 99 3.08 25.95 6.23
CA ASP A 99 1.63 26.03 6.04
C ASP A 99 1.19 25.11 4.90
N ARG A 100 1.97 25.09 3.82
CA ARG A 100 1.70 24.25 2.65
C ARG A 100 1.87 22.75 2.96
N CYS A 101 2.85 22.38 3.78
CA CYS A 101 3.00 21.00 4.25
C CYS A 101 1.83 20.59 5.15
N ILE A 102 1.43 21.44 6.10
CA ILE A 102 0.25 21.19 6.96
C ILE A 102 -1.00 21.00 6.10
N ALA A 103 -1.18 21.81 5.07
CA ALA A 103 -2.30 21.67 4.16
C ALA A 103 -2.27 20.36 3.36
N LEU A 104 -1.09 19.88 2.95
CA LEU A 104 -0.94 18.57 2.33
C LEU A 104 -1.28 17.43 3.29
N ASP A 105 -0.85 17.51 4.55
CA ASP A 105 -1.17 16.53 5.58
C ASP A 105 -2.68 16.53 5.89
N ASN A 106 -3.31 17.70 6.00
CA ASN A 106 -4.76 17.84 6.19
C ASN A 106 -5.54 17.27 4.99
N PHE A 107 -5.12 17.59 3.78
CA PHE A 107 -5.73 17.06 2.57
C PHE A 107 -5.59 15.54 2.52
N GLU A 108 -4.43 15.00 2.91
CA GLU A 108 -4.20 13.55 2.98
C GLU A 108 -5.14 12.85 3.97
N MET A 109 -5.33 13.39 5.17
CA MET A 109 -6.28 12.83 6.14
C MET A 109 -7.72 12.77 5.59
N LEU A 110 -8.16 13.78 4.85
CA LEU A 110 -9.51 13.82 4.27
C LEU A 110 -9.69 12.73 3.19
N ILE A 111 -8.66 12.44 2.40
CA ILE A 111 -8.71 11.48 1.31
C ILE A 111 -8.43 10.03 1.74
N GLU A 112 -8.11 9.77 3.01
CA GLU A 112 -8.13 8.40 3.57
C GLU A 112 -9.51 7.73 3.37
N SER A 113 -10.57 8.55 3.29
CA SER A 113 -11.89 8.12 2.84
C SER A 113 -11.90 7.89 1.33
N ILE A 114 -12.23 6.66 0.92
CA ILE A 114 -12.36 6.25 -0.49
C ILE A 114 -13.36 7.16 -1.25
N ASP A 115 -14.42 7.62 -0.59
CA ASP A 115 -15.40 8.52 -1.21
C ASP A 115 -14.80 9.88 -1.54
N ASN A 116 -14.00 10.45 -0.62
CA ASN A 116 -13.30 11.71 -0.84
C ASN A 116 -12.21 11.56 -1.91
N ALA A 117 -11.43 10.48 -1.87
CA ALA A 117 -10.44 10.16 -2.90
C ALA A 117 -11.08 10.08 -4.30
N ASN A 118 -12.23 9.43 -4.43
CA ASN A 118 -12.97 9.36 -5.69
C ASN A 118 -13.49 10.74 -6.15
N ASN A 119 -13.81 11.62 -5.20
CA ASN A 119 -14.29 12.97 -5.50
C ASN A 119 -13.19 13.91 -6.05
N ILE A 120 -11.90 13.56 -5.92
CA ILE A 120 -10.77 14.33 -6.50
C ILE A 120 -10.98 14.55 -8.01
N LYS A 121 -11.45 13.52 -8.72
CA LYS A 121 -11.77 13.59 -10.16
C LYS A 121 -12.89 14.58 -10.44
N ASN A 122 -14.01 14.44 -9.73
CA ASN A 122 -15.21 15.26 -9.95
C ASN A 122 -14.99 16.73 -9.59
N MET A 123 -14.10 17.00 -8.63
CA MET A 123 -13.73 18.35 -8.21
C MET A 123 -12.60 18.97 -9.04
N GLY A 124 -12.04 18.25 -10.03
CA GLY A 124 -10.98 18.76 -10.90
C GLY A 124 -9.65 19.00 -10.18
N MET A 125 -9.37 18.24 -9.13
CA MET A 125 -8.23 18.47 -8.23
C MET A 125 -6.94 17.73 -8.64
N TRP A 126 -7.01 16.77 -9.56
CA TRP A 126 -5.82 16.07 -10.06
C TRP A 126 -4.79 17.01 -10.70
N PRO A 127 -5.14 17.93 -11.63
CA PRO A 127 -4.15 18.84 -12.21
C PRO A 127 -3.39 19.71 -11.20
N PRO A 128 -4.04 20.43 -10.24
CA PRO A 128 -3.28 21.18 -9.24
C PRO A 128 -2.47 20.28 -8.31
N LEU A 129 -2.98 19.11 -7.90
CA LEU A 129 -2.21 18.15 -7.10
C LEU A 129 -0.95 17.66 -7.83
N LEU A 130 -1.08 17.28 -9.11
CA LEU A 130 0.06 16.81 -9.91
C LEU A 130 1.06 17.91 -10.23
N SER A 131 0.64 19.19 -10.25
CA SER A 131 1.57 20.31 -10.40
C SER A 131 2.59 20.37 -9.25
N LEU A 132 2.21 19.92 -8.06
CA LEU A 132 3.10 19.86 -6.90
C LEU A 132 4.19 18.78 -7.04
N LEU A 133 4.01 17.79 -7.92
CA LEU A 133 5.05 16.80 -8.22
C LEU A 133 6.25 17.41 -8.97
N ALA A 134 6.11 18.61 -9.53
CA ALA A 134 7.20 19.38 -10.12
C ALA A 134 7.85 20.37 -9.13
N SER A 135 7.44 20.37 -7.86
CA SER A 135 7.96 21.29 -6.85
C SER A 135 9.45 21.05 -6.59
N LYS A 136 10.22 22.14 -6.54
CA LYS A 136 11.63 22.12 -6.13
C LYS A 136 11.82 22.09 -4.62
N VAL A 137 10.74 22.19 -3.85
CA VAL A 137 10.75 22.15 -2.38
C VAL A 137 10.54 20.69 -1.96
N PRO A 138 11.57 20.02 -1.40
CA PRO A 138 11.52 18.57 -1.13
C PRO A 138 10.33 18.13 -0.28
N ALA A 139 10.03 18.88 0.78
CA ALA A 139 8.89 18.60 1.67
C ALA A 139 7.54 18.65 0.94
N ILE A 140 7.36 19.60 0.02
CA ILE A 140 6.13 19.73 -0.78
C ILE A 140 5.99 18.57 -1.76
N LEU A 141 7.07 18.18 -2.44
CA LEU A 141 7.04 17.01 -3.31
C LEU A 141 6.71 15.74 -2.51
N SER A 142 7.39 15.53 -1.39
CA SER A 142 7.17 14.38 -0.53
C SER A 142 5.72 14.32 -0.04
N GLY A 143 5.15 15.44 0.38
CA GLY A 143 3.74 15.54 0.77
C GLY A 143 2.77 15.28 -0.39
N ALA A 144 3.06 15.79 -1.58
CA ALA A 144 2.24 15.53 -2.76
C ALA A 144 2.27 14.05 -3.19
N LEU A 145 3.43 13.39 -3.15
CA LEU A 145 3.56 11.95 -3.39
C LEU A 145 2.80 11.13 -2.35
N TRP A 146 2.79 11.60 -1.09
CA TRP A 146 2.02 10.96 -0.02
C TRP A 146 0.52 11.01 -0.31
N VAL A 147 -0.01 12.20 -0.58
CA VAL A 147 -1.41 12.40 -0.98
C VAL A 147 -1.78 11.55 -2.19
N VAL A 148 -0.96 11.56 -3.25
CA VAL A 148 -1.21 10.77 -4.46
C VAL A 148 -1.28 9.28 -4.15
N GLY A 149 -0.35 8.76 -3.35
CA GLY A 149 -0.33 7.35 -2.95
C GLY A 149 -1.55 6.96 -2.11
N THR A 150 -1.91 7.78 -1.12
CA THR A 150 -3.08 7.53 -0.26
C THR A 150 -4.37 7.51 -1.07
N ALA A 151 -4.54 8.45 -2.02
CA ALA A 151 -5.77 8.57 -2.81
C ALA A 151 -6.07 7.32 -3.65
N ILE A 152 -5.03 6.65 -4.16
CA ILE A 152 -5.16 5.53 -5.11
C ILE A 152 -4.94 4.16 -4.47
N GLN A 153 -4.53 4.11 -3.20
CA GLN A 153 -4.22 2.84 -2.54
C GLN A 153 -5.46 1.95 -2.48
N ASN A 154 -5.39 0.80 -3.15
CA ASN A 154 -6.48 -0.17 -3.26
C ASN A 154 -7.81 0.45 -3.74
N ASN A 155 -7.72 1.45 -4.63
CA ASN A 155 -8.87 2.19 -5.15
C ASN A 155 -8.80 2.28 -6.68
N ASP A 156 -9.45 1.33 -7.36
CA ASP A 156 -9.48 1.15 -8.82
C ASP A 156 -9.95 2.40 -9.57
N LYS A 157 -11.00 3.07 -9.07
CA LYS A 157 -11.55 4.30 -9.65
C LYS A 157 -10.54 5.45 -9.61
N ALA A 158 -9.89 5.65 -8.47
CA ALA A 158 -8.89 6.71 -8.30
C ALA A 158 -7.61 6.39 -9.07
N GLN A 159 -7.18 5.12 -9.12
CA GLN A 159 -6.05 4.65 -9.95
C GLN A 159 -6.27 5.02 -11.42
N MET A 160 -7.42 4.65 -12.00
CA MET A 160 -7.70 4.93 -13.41
C MET A 160 -7.92 6.42 -13.68
N ALA A 161 -8.52 7.15 -12.74
CA ALA A 161 -8.64 8.60 -12.83
C ALA A 161 -7.26 9.28 -12.88
N LEU A 162 -6.36 8.91 -11.97
CA LEU A 162 -5.00 9.41 -11.91
C LEU A 162 -4.21 9.03 -13.18
N LEU A 163 -4.29 7.77 -13.65
CA LEU A 163 -3.55 7.27 -14.81
C LEU A 163 -3.85 8.09 -16.08
N SER A 164 -5.08 8.60 -16.23
CA SER A 164 -5.47 9.47 -17.35
C SER A 164 -4.66 10.78 -17.45
N HIS A 165 -4.02 11.18 -16.34
CA HIS A 165 -3.13 12.35 -16.28
C HIS A 165 -1.64 12.03 -16.49
N LYS A 166 -1.30 10.76 -16.81
CA LYS A 166 0.08 10.30 -17.10
C LYS A 166 1.08 10.63 -15.98
N PRO A 167 0.83 10.25 -14.72
CA PRO A 167 1.65 10.62 -13.57
C PRO A 167 3.00 9.89 -13.52
N LEU A 168 3.14 8.79 -14.26
CA LEU A 168 4.21 7.81 -14.08
C LEU A 168 5.59 8.43 -14.20
N GLN A 169 5.82 9.29 -15.20
CA GLN A 169 7.13 9.93 -15.37
C GLN A 169 7.55 10.72 -14.12
N ALA A 170 6.64 11.52 -13.54
CA ALA A 170 6.94 12.31 -12.35
C ALA A 170 7.21 11.42 -11.12
N ILE A 171 6.48 10.30 -10.98
CA ILE A 171 6.70 9.32 -9.90
C ILE A 171 8.05 8.61 -10.09
N LEU A 172 8.41 8.23 -11.31
CA LEU A 172 9.69 7.58 -11.64
C LEU A 172 10.87 8.53 -11.42
N ASP A 173 10.73 9.80 -11.80
CA ASP A 173 11.74 10.84 -11.55
C ASP A 173 11.93 11.05 -10.04
N SER A 174 10.84 11.01 -9.26
CA SER A 174 10.88 11.09 -7.79
C SER A 174 11.52 9.85 -7.16
N LEU A 175 11.30 8.65 -7.70
CA LEU A 175 11.96 7.43 -7.24
C LEU A 175 13.48 7.48 -7.47
N ARG A 176 13.91 8.14 -8.55
CA ARG A 176 15.32 8.37 -8.91
C ARG A 176 15.91 9.63 -8.25
N TRP A 177 15.18 10.26 -7.33
CA TRP A 177 15.62 11.51 -6.71
C TRP A 177 16.94 11.31 -5.97
N ALA A 178 18.01 11.82 -6.56
CA ALA A 178 19.35 11.68 -6.02
C ALA A 178 19.54 12.57 -4.79
N ASP A 179 20.39 12.12 -3.87
CA ASP A 179 21.03 13.00 -2.90
C ASP A 179 21.87 14.00 -3.71
N VAL A 180 21.31 15.17 -3.99
CA VAL A 180 22.05 16.22 -4.71
C VAL A 180 23.25 16.58 -3.84
N ASP A 181 24.43 16.25 -4.36
CA ASP A 181 25.75 16.43 -3.77
C ASP A 181 25.80 17.63 -2.81
N ALA A 182 25.68 17.34 -1.51
CA ALA A 182 25.78 18.33 -0.44
C ALA A 182 27.12 19.09 -0.46
N SER A 183 28.09 18.64 -1.27
CA SER A 183 29.39 19.32 -1.47
C SER A 183 29.40 20.39 -2.57
N LYS A 184 28.33 20.55 -3.36
CA LYS A 184 28.22 21.67 -4.33
C LYS A 184 27.32 22.77 -3.77
N GLY A 185 27.88 23.53 -2.83
CA GLY A 185 27.35 24.83 -2.42
C GLY A 185 27.41 25.83 -3.58
N ALA A 186 26.39 25.84 -4.44
CA ALA A 186 26.12 26.95 -5.35
C ALA A 186 24.65 26.93 -5.81
N SER A 187 23.84 27.76 -5.15
CA SER A 187 22.56 28.29 -5.63
C SER A 187 21.46 27.27 -6.01
N GLY A 188 20.82 26.70 -5.00
CA GLY A 188 19.48 26.11 -5.13
C GLY A 188 19.24 24.93 -4.19
N SER A 189 18.87 25.21 -2.93
CA SER A 189 18.24 24.28 -1.97
C SER A 189 18.51 22.78 -2.20
N ALA A 190 19.72 22.30 -1.89
CA ALA A 190 20.00 20.86 -1.89
C ALA A 190 19.18 20.19 -0.78
N ALA A 191 18.39 19.16 -1.13
CA ALA A 191 17.67 18.34 -0.15
C ALA A 191 18.66 17.65 0.80
N SER A 192 18.33 17.56 2.09
CA SER A 192 19.07 16.69 2.99
C SER A 192 18.91 15.22 2.58
N THR A 193 19.87 14.36 2.95
CA THR A 193 19.76 12.90 2.72
C THR A 193 18.45 12.32 3.29
N SER A 194 17.96 12.85 4.41
CA SER A 194 16.67 12.44 4.99
C SER A 194 15.48 12.83 4.11
N GLU A 195 15.47 14.02 3.51
CA GLU A 195 14.39 14.46 2.62
C GLU A 195 14.41 13.70 1.30
N ALA A 196 15.61 13.43 0.76
CA ALA A 196 15.76 12.63 -0.45
C ALA A 196 15.28 11.18 -0.23
N GLU A 197 15.64 10.56 0.91
CA GLU A 197 15.10 9.25 1.30
C GLU A 197 13.56 9.29 1.44
N ALA A 198 13.00 10.35 2.03
CA ALA A 198 11.55 10.51 2.15
C ALA A 198 10.85 10.58 0.78
N ILE A 199 11.37 11.37 -0.16
CA ILE A 199 10.85 11.47 -1.53
C ILE A 199 10.86 10.11 -2.21
N ARG A 200 12.00 9.42 -2.23
CA ARG A 200 12.12 8.10 -2.87
C ARG A 200 11.20 7.06 -2.21
N SER A 201 11.07 7.09 -0.89
CA SER A 201 10.20 6.20 -0.11
C SER A 201 8.72 6.43 -0.38
N LYS A 202 8.29 7.69 -0.56
CA LYS A 202 6.91 8.06 -0.90
C LYS A 202 6.61 7.83 -2.39
N ALA A 203 7.59 8.04 -3.27
CA ALA A 203 7.49 7.66 -4.68
C ALA A 203 7.32 6.14 -4.85
N ALA A 204 8.10 5.33 -4.13
CA ALA A 204 7.95 3.88 -4.14
C ALA A 204 6.56 3.43 -3.65
N TYR A 205 6.01 4.13 -2.65
CA TYR A 205 4.65 3.88 -2.16
C TYR A 205 3.58 4.26 -3.21
N ALA A 206 3.63 5.45 -3.78
CA ALA A 206 2.70 5.89 -4.81
C ALA A 206 2.77 5.01 -6.06
N LEU A 207 3.97 4.61 -6.49
CA LEU A 207 4.18 3.68 -7.59
C LEU A 207 3.56 2.31 -7.28
N SER A 208 3.80 1.78 -6.08
CA SER A 208 3.21 0.52 -5.62
C SER A 208 1.68 0.57 -5.62
N ALA A 209 1.11 1.67 -5.12
CA ALA A 209 -0.32 1.90 -5.09
C ALA A 209 -0.92 2.04 -6.50
N LEU A 210 -0.19 2.58 -7.47
CA LEU A 210 -0.67 2.72 -8.84
C LEU A 210 -0.60 1.42 -9.66
N LEU A 211 0.48 0.63 -9.51
CA LEU A 211 0.74 -0.55 -10.36
C LEU A 211 -0.01 -1.81 -9.91
N LYS A 212 -0.26 -1.97 -8.61
CA LYS A 212 -0.91 -3.17 -8.09
C LYS A 212 -2.35 -3.29 -8.58
N HIS A 213 -2.72 -4.48 -9.06
CA HIS A 213 -4.04 -4.79 -9.60
C HIS A 213 -4.48 -3.83 -10.72
N ASN A 214 -3.51 -3.31 -11.48
CA ASN A 214 -3.73 -2.31 -12.52
C ASN A 214 -2.88 -2.59 -13.77
N PRO A 215 -3.26 -3.58 -14.60
CA PRO A 215 -2.52 -3.91 -15.82
C PRO A 215 -2.29 -2.71 -16.76
N PRO A 216 -3.27 -1.80 -17.00
CA PRO A 216 -3.05 -0.59 -17.82
C PRO A 216 -1.89 0.28 -17.32
N ALA A 217 -1.74 0.44 -15.99
CA ALA A 217 -0.63 1.18 -15.43
C ALA A 217 0.71 0.44 -15.57
N VAL A 218 0.72 -0.89 -15.50
CA VAL A 218 1.94 -1.70 -15.71
C VAL A 218 2.40 -1.62 -17.17
N VAL A 219 1.49 -1.62 -18.14
CA VAL A 219 1.82 -1.38 -19.56
C VAL A 219 2.45 0.01 -19.76
N ALA A 220 1.80 1.06 -19.25
CA ALA A 220 2.34 2.42 -19.35
C ALA A 220 3.68 2.59 -18.62
N PHE A 221 3.90 1.82 -17.56
CA PHE A 221 5.16 1.78 -16.81
C PHE A 221 6.27 1.07 -17.59
N ASP A 222 5.95 -0.02 -18.29
CA ASP A 222 6.87 -0.73 -19.18
C ASP A 222 7.35 0.17 -20.33
N GLU A 223 6.43 0.91 -20.95
CA GLU A 223 6.72 1.88 -22.02
C GLU A 223 7.65 3.04 -21.60
N LEU A 224 7.75 3.32 -20.30
CA LEU A 224 8.55 4.42 -19.74
C LEU A 224 9.88 3.94 -19.11
N ASP A 225 10.36 2.76 -19.49
CA ASP A 225 11.56 2.13 -18.91
C ASP A 225 11.46 2.03 -17.37
N GLY A 226 10.25 1.82 -16.85
CA GLY A 226 9.97 1.79 -15.43
C GLY A 226 10.76 0.71 -14.69
N TRP A 227 10.99 -0.45 -15.33
CA TRP A 227 11.80 -1.54 -14.78
C TRP A 227 13.24 -1.12 -14.48
N GLN A 228 13.82 -0.22 -15.28
CA GLN A 228 15.15 0.33 -14.98
C GLN A 228 15.14 1.20 -13.72
N ALA A 229 14.02 1.91 -13.45
CA ALA A 229 13.87 2.65 -12.20
C ALA A 229 13.80 1.71 -10.98
N LEU A 230 13.05 0.60 -11.08
CA LEU A 230 12.99 -0.40 -10.01
C LEU A 230 14.34 -1.08 -9.80
N ARG A 231 15.07 -1.40 -10.87
CA ARG A 231 16.45 -1.90 -10.74
C ARG A 231 17.33 -0.95 -9.95
N GLY A 232 17.34 0.34 -10.29
CA GLY A 232 18.11 1.34 -9.55
C GLY A 232 17.68 1.45 -8.09
N ALA A 233 16.37 1.33 -7.80
CA ALA A 233 15.85 1.38 -6.44
C ALA A 233 16.18 0.12 -5.59
N LEU A 234 16.54 -1.01 -6.21
CA LEU A 234 17.13 -2.16 -5.50
C LEU A 234 18.55 -1.89 -5.01
N GLU A 235 19.19 -0.82 -5.50
CA GLU A 235 20.51 -0.36 -5.08
C GLU A 235 20.44 0.87 -4.17
N ASP A 236 19.23 1.27 -3.73
CA ASP A 236 19.02 2.43 -2.86
C ASP A 236 19.82 2.33 -1.55
N PRO A 237 20.44 3.40 -1.03
CA PRO A 237 21.14 3.35 0.26
C PRO A 237 20.27 2.92 1.46
N SER A 238 18.94 3.05 1.35
CA SER A 238 17.97 2.67 2.38
C SER A 238 17.42 1.25 2.15
N ILE A 239 17.67 0.36 3.11
CA ILE A 239 17.11 -0.99 3.12
C ILE A 239 15.58 -0.99 3.15
N ALA A 240 14.95 0.03 3.75
CA ALA A 240 13.49 0.17 3.76
C ALA A 240 12.93 0.37 2.35
N ILE A 241 13.64 1.11 1.48
CA ILE A 241 13.23 1.31 0.09
C ILE A 241 13.44 0.02 -0.71
N ARG A 242 14.61 -0.63 -0.58
CA ARG A 242 14.89 -1.90 -1.24
C ARG A 242 13.81 -2.95 -0.93
N ARG A 243 13.42 -3.09 0.35
CA ARG A 243 12.33 -3.99 0.77
C ARG A 243 10.99 -3.69 0.11
N LYS A 244 10.60 -2.41 0.02
CA LYS A 244 9.36 -1.99 -0.67
C LYS A 244 9.40 -2.35 -2.16
N VAL A 245 10.54 -2.15 -2.80
CA VAL A 245 10.75 -2.42 -4.23
C VAL A 245 10.71 -3.92 -4.52
N VAL A 246 11.42 -4.73 -3.74
CA VAL A 246 11.35 -6.21 -3.87
C VAL A 246 9.93 -6.70 -3.66
N PHE A 247 9.23 -6.19 -2.63
CA PHE A 247 7.84 -6.55 -2.39
C PHE A 247 6.93 -6.19 -3.56
N LEU A 248 7.11 -5.01 -4.18
CA LEU A 248 6.37 -4.62 -5.37
C LEU A 248 6.65 -5.56 -6.55
N ILE A 249 7.92 -5.85 -6.84
CA ILE A 249 8.32 -6.78 -7.91
C ILE A 249 7.65 -8.14 -7.72
N ASN A 250 7.73 -8.70 -6.51
CA ASN A 250 7.10 -9.97 -6.18
C ASN A 250 5.58 -9.92 -6.33
N THR A 251 4.95 -8.82 -5.91
CA THR A 251 3.50 -8.63 -6.04
C THR A 251 3.08 -8.62 -7.51
N LEU A 252 3.83 -7.91 -8.37
CA LEU A 252 3.51 -7.82 -9.80
C LEU A 252 3.66 -9.17 -10.50
N LEU A 253 4.70 -9.95 -10.19
CA LEU A 253 4.86 -11.32 -10.69
C LEU A 253 3.64 -12.19 -10.36
N LEU A 254 3.24 -12.22 -9.09
CA LEU A 254 2.11 -13.03 -8.63
C LEU A 254 0.78 -12.57 -9.25
N GLN A 255 0.57 -11.26 -9.37
CA GLN A 255 -0.64 -10.71 -9.99
C GLN A 255 -0.73 -11.08 -11.48
N ALA A 256 0.39 -11.01 -12.21
CA ALA A 256 0.43 -11.43 -13.61
C ALA A 256 0.14 -12.94 -13.74
N GLN A 257 0.69 -13.79 -12.87
CA GLN A 257 0.37 -15.24 -12.88
C GLN A 257 -1.12 -15.51 -12.62
N GLN A 258 -1.72 -14.80 -11.66
CA GLN A 258 -3.14 -14.95 -11.33
C GLN A 258 -4.07 -14.52 -12.48
N ASP A 259 -3.70 -13.44 -13.18
CA ASP A 259 -4.45 -12.91 -14.32
C ASP A 259 -4.46 -13.91 -15.50
N GLN A 260 -3.34 -14.61 -15.72
CA GLN A 260 -3.23 -15.65 -16.77
C GLN A 260 -4.10 -16.89 -16.48
N VAL A 261 -4.28 -17.26 -15.20
CA VAL A 261 -5.14 -18.39 -14.80
C VAL A 261 -6.62 -18.06 -15.05
N ALA A 262 -7.03 -16.80 -14.87
CA ALA A 262 -8.41 -16.36 -15.08
C ALA A 262 -8.83 -16.34 -16.56
N ASP A 263 -7.89 -16.04 -17.48
CA ASP A 263 -8.16 -16.02 -18.93
C ASP A 263 -8.13 -17.43 -19.56
N GLY A 264 -7.41 -18.38 -18.95
CA GLY A 264 -7.28 -19.76 -19.44
C GLY A 264 -8.48 -20.68 -19.17
N THR A 265 -9.48 -20.24 -18.41
CA THR A 265 -10.73 -20.99 -18.17
C THR A 265 -11.80 -20.66 -19.21
N ASP A 266 -11.54 -21.02 -20.47
CA ASP A 266 -12.57 -21.04 -21.51
C ASP A 266 -13.50 -22.27 -21.35
N VAL A 267 -14.73 -22.00 -20.91
CA VAL A 267 -16.01 -22.64 -21.27
C VAL A 267 -15.95 -24.16 -21.60
N GLU A 268 -15.92 -25.01 -20.57
CA GLU A 268 -16.72 -26.25 -20.66
C GLU A 268 -18.16 -25.90 -20.30
N GLU A 269 -19.01 -25.83 -21.32
CA GLU A 269 -20.46 -25.72 -21.21
C GLU A 269 -21.00 -26.98 -20.53
N ALA A 270 -21.00 -27.00 -19.20
CA ALA A 270 -21.64 -28.01 -18.38
C ALA A 270 -22.98 -27.48 -17.86
N ASP A 271 -24.01 -27.77 -18.65
CA ASP A 271 -25.41 -27.70 -18.32
C ASP A 271 -25.70 -28.57 -17.07
N HIS A 272 -25.67 -28.00 -15.86
CA HIS A 272 -26.29 -28.60 -14.69
C HIS A 272 -26.65 -27.57 -13.61
N VAL A 273 -27.97 -27.37 -13.47
CA VAL A 273 -28.61 -26.73 -12.32
C VAL A 273 -28.32 -27.53 -11.03
N GLY A 274 -27.77 -26.86 -10.01
CA GLY A 274 -27.56 -27.47 -8.69
C GLY A 274 -26.93 -26.53 -7.67
N ASP A 275 -27.79 -25.81 -6.96
CA ASP A 275 -27.63 -25.11 -5.68
C ASP A 275 -26.38 -25.47 -4.83
N ALA A 276 -25.51 -24.49 -4.56
CA ALA A 276 -24.58 -24.51 -3.42
C ALA A 276 -24.11 -23.09 -3.08
N ALA A 277 -24.68 -22.55 -2.00
CA ALA A 277 -24.30 -21.29 -1.38
C ALA A 277 -22.93 -21.36 -0.67
N ALA A 278 -22.23 -20.23 -0.74
CA ALA A 278 -21.16 -19.72 0.12
C ALA A 278 -20.59 -20.64 1.22
N ALA A 279 -19.30 -20.99 1.07
CA ALA A 279 -18.45 -21.40 2.19
C ALA A 279 -17.06 -20.75 2.05
N THR A 280 -16.98 -19.47 2.38
CA THR A 280 -15.71 -18.81 2.76
C THR A 280 -15.44 -19.16 4.22
N THR A 281 -14.54 -20.11 4.46
CA THR A 281 -14.02 -20.40 5.80
C THR A 281 -13.03 -19.31 6.20
N VAL A 282 -13.50 -18.40 7.04
CA VAL A 282 -12.65 -17.53 7.86
C VAL A 282 -12.20 -18.35 9.06
N SER A 283 -10.90 -18.63 9.16
CA SER A 283 -10.29 -19.11 10.40
C SER A 283 -9.60 -17.93 11.08
N ASP A 284 -10.31 -17.36 12.04
CA ASP A 284 -9.74 -16.48 13.05
C ASP A 284 -9.13 -17.36 14.15
N GLY A 285 -7.93 -17.00 14.60
CA GLY A 285 -7.09 -17.83 15.47
C GLY A 285 -6.02 -16.99 16.18
N THR A 286 -6.43 -15.87 16.77
CA THR A 286 -5.61 -15.16 17.75
C THR A 286 -5.82 -15.80 19.13
N THR A 287 -4.77 -16.40 19.69
CA THR A 287 -4.61 -16.53 21.14
C THR A 287 -3.21 -16.12 21.55
N ALA A 288 -3.14 -14.99 22.25
CA ALA A 288 -2.01 -14.54 23.05
C ALA A 288 -2.34 -14.74 24.53
N VAL A 289 -1.42 -15.33 25.30
CA VAL A 289 -1.16 -15.16 26.76
C VAL A 289 0.30 -15.58 26.96
N GLY A 290 1.23 -14.92 27.66
CA GLY A 290 1.17 -13.83 28.62
C GLY A 290 1.93 -14.23 29.91
N THR A 291 2.86 -13.40 30.40
CA THR A 291 3.35 -13.42 31.79
C THR A 291 3.43 -11.98 32.31
N GLY A 292 2.86 -11.73 33.50
CA GLY A 292 2.88 -10.42 34.14
C GLY A 292 1.80 -10.21 35.20
N THR A 293 1.83 -11.04 36.25
CA THR A 293 1.52 -10.78 37.67
C THR A 293 0.32 -9.90 38.09
N ASP A 294 -0.51 -10.56 38.91
CA ASP A 294 -1.12 -10.11 40.18
C ASP A 294 -2.59 -9.65 40.24
N ALA A 295 -3.31 -10.40 41.10
CA ALA A 295 -4.46 -10.05 41.93
C ALA A 295 -5.89 -10.07 41.34
N ASP A 296 -6.47 -11.27 41.41
CA ASP A 296 -7.87 -11.57 41.75
C ASP A 296 -8.31 -10.87 43.09
N PRO A 297 -9.62 -10.75 43.49
CA PRO A 297 -10.76 -11.56 43.02
C PRO A 297 -12.20 -10.92 42.98
N ILE A 298 -13.16 -11.72 42.46
CA ILE A 298 -14.56 -11.93 42.96
C ILE A 298 -15.65 -10.88 42.56
N ARG A 299 -16.61 -11.23 41.65
CA ARG A 299 -17.87 -12.02 41.85
C ARG A 299 -19.00 -11.66 40.84
N SER A 300 -19.63 -12.72 40.28
CA SER A 300 -21.08 -12.93 40.08
C SER A 300 -21.87 -12.03 39.10
N ALA A 301 -22.83 -12.45 38.27
CA ALA A 301 -23.34 -13.71 37.74
C ALA A 301 -24.50 -13.33 36.79
N ALA A 302 -24.72 -14.10 35.71
CA ALA A 302 -25.98 -14.41 34.97
C ALA A 302 -27.00 -13.26 34.66
N ALA A 303 -27.66 -13.19 33.50
CA ALA A 303 -28.23 -14.25 32.68
C ALA A 303 -28.66 -13.71 31.28
N SER A 304 -28.74 -14.63 30.32
CA SER A 304 -29.32 -14.47 28.98
C SER A 304 -30.82 -14.16 28.99
N THR A 305 -31.26 -13.34 28.03
CA THR A 305 -32.57 -13.46 27.37
C THR A 305 -32.48 -13.01 25.91
N ARG A 306 -32.81 -13.93 24.99
CA ARG A 306 -33.10 -13.66 23.57
C ARG A 306 -34.58 -13.31 23.45
N SER A 307 -34.92 -12.30 22.63
CA SER A 307 -36.29 -12.03 22.19
C SER A 307 -36.37 -12.08 20.67
N ALA A 308 -37.43 -12.72 20.19
CA ALA A 308 -37.70 -13.07 18.80
C ALA A 308 -38.94 -12.33 18.26
N SER A 309 -39.03 -12.34 16.92
CA SER A 309 -40.23 -12.30 16.06
C SER A 309 -40.90 -10.96 15.73
N THR A 310 -41.16 -10.73 14.44
CA THR A 310 -42.43 -11.14 13.80
C THR A 310 -42.42 -10.98 12.28
N ALA A 311 -42.83 -12.04 11.57
CA ALA A 311 -43.14 -12.07 10.14
C ALA A 311 -44.67 -12.07 9.95
N LEU A 312 -45.17 -11.37 8.94
CA LEU A 312 -46.60 -11.30 8.60
C LEU A 312 -46.93 -12.30 7.48
N THR A 313 -47.95 -13.13 7.73
CA THR A 313 -48.54 -14.10 6.79
C THR A 313 -49.83 -13.55 6.20
N SER A 314 -50.00 -13.66 4.87
CA SER A 314 -51.19 -13.26 4.11
C SER A 314 -52.11 -14.45 3.75
N LEU A 315 -53.44 -14.22 3.82
CA LEU A 315 -54.53 -15.17 3.53
C LEU A 315 -54.99 -15.14 2.05
N PRO A 316 -55.61 -16.21 1.51
CA PRO A 316 -56.02 -16.28 0.10
C PRO A 316 -57.53 -16.06 -0.15
N GLY A 317 -57.85 -15.40 -1.28
CA GLY A 317 -59.08 -15.62 -2.04
C GLY A 317 -59.94 -14.38 -2.37
N GLN A 318 -59.81 -13.83 -3.59
CA GLN A 318 -60.90 -13.29 -4.41
C GLN A 318 -60.41 -12.93 -5.84
N PRO A 319 -61.28 -12.94 -6.87
CA PRO A 319 -60.88 -13.09 -8.28
C PRO A 319 -60.56 -11.79 -9.01
N ALA A 320 -59.94 -11.98 -10.17
CA ALA A 320 -59.24 -11.03 -11.02
C ALA A 320 -59.98 -9.76 -11.44
N SER A 321 -59.22 -8.66 -11.53
CA SER A 321 -59.44 -7.60 -12.52
C SER A 321 -58.09 -7.17 -13.06
N SER A 322 -57.91 -7.40 -14.35
CA SER A 322 -56.73 -7.12 -15.15
C SER A 322 -56.48 -5.61 -15.27
N ASN A 323 -55.32 -5.15 -14.83
CA ASN A 323 -54.66 -3.99 -15.43
C ASN A 323 -53.17 -4.29 -15.51
N ALA A 324 -52.75 -4.72 -16.69
CA ALA A 324 -51.36 -4.90 -17.07
C ALA A 324 -50.73 -3.52 -17.30
N HIS A 325 -49.88 -3.07 -16.39
CA HIS A 325 -48.78 -2.13 -16.69
C HIS A 325 -47.52 -2.74 -16.06
N GLY A 326 -46.79 -3.49 -16.87
CA GLY A 326 -45.50 -4.07 -16.50
C GLY A 326 -44.46 -2.97 -16.35
N SER A 327 -44.33 -2.41 -15.15
CA SER A 327 -43.10 -1.75 -14.75
C SER A 327 -42.16 -2.85 -14.25
N ALA A 328 -41.38 -3.43 -15.17
CA ALA A 328 -40.25 -4.25 -14.79
C ALA A 328 -39.35 -3.37 -13.92
N ALA A 329 -39.19 -3.73 -12.64
CA ALA A 329 -38.14 -3.16 -11.82
C ALA A 329 -36.82 -3.33 -12.59
N PRO A 330 -36.00 -2.28 -12.75
CA PRO A 330 -34.70 -2.44 -13.39
C PRO A 330 -33.96 -3.52 -12.61
N SER A 331 -33.57 -4.57 -13.31
CA SER A 331 -32.65 -5.58 -12.79
C SER A 331 -31.48 -4.86 -12.14
N ALA A 332 -31.12 -5.29 -10.93
CA ALA A 332 -29.96 -4.76 -10.22
C ALA A 332 -28.78 -4.70 -11.21
N PRO A 333 -28.07 -3.56 -11.33
CA PRO A 333 -26.93 -3.47 -12.22
C PRO A 333 -25.96 -4.60 -11.89
N LEU A 334 -25.64 -5.43 -12.89
CA LEU A 334 -24.58 -6.44 -12.77
C LEU A 334 -23.36 -5.74 -12.19
N GLU A 335 -22.87 -6.27 -11.07
CA GLU A 335 -21.70 -5.76 -10.37
C GLU A 335 -20.53 -5.76 -11.36
N ARG A 336 -20.14 -4.57 -11.83
CA ARG A 336 -19.05 -4.46 -12.80
C ARG A 336 -17.75 -4.72 -12.04
N GLY A 337 -16.89 -5.55 -12.61
CA GLY A 337 -15.55 -5.79 -12.08
C GLY A 337 -14.71 -4.51 -11.93
N PRO A 338 -13.52 -4.63 -11.33
CA PRO A 338 -12.66 -3.49 -11.01
C PRO A 338 -12.38 -2.64 -12.25
N GLU A 339 -12.40 -1.31 -12.08
CA GLU A 339 -12.23 -0.32 -13.16
C GLU A 339 -10.93 -0.54 -13.94
N THR A 340 -9.89 -1.03 -13.26
CA THR A 340 -8.59 -1.35 -13.83
C THR A 340 -8.59 -2.52 -14.81
N HIS A 341 -9.60 -3.41 -14.78
CA HIS A 341 -9.69 -4.58 -15.67
C HIS A 341 -10.80 -4.43 -16.72
N ARG A 342 -11.54 -3.31 -16.73
CA ARG A 342 -12.69 -3.12 -17.63
C ARG A 342 -12.34 -3.12 -19.11
N GLU A 343 -11.13 -2.69 -19.45
CA GLU A 343 -10.66 -2.63 -20.84
C GLU A 343 -10.08 -3.96 -21.33
N GLY A 344 -10.01 -4.99 -20.48
CA GLY A 344 -9.43 -6.29 -20.83
C GLY A 344 -7.94 -6.21 -21.18
N ILE A 345 -7.24 -5.20 -20.69
CA ILE A 345 -5.79 -5.07 -20.86
C ILE A 345 -5.13 -6.08 -19.94
N ALA A 346 -4.34 -7.00 -20.51
CA ALA A 346 -3.54 -7.96 -19.77
C ALA A 346 -2.23 -7.33 -19.27
N TYR A 347 -1.61 -7.94 -18.25
CA TYR A 347 -0.25 -7.58 -17.84
C TYR A 347 0.76 -7.81 -18.98
N PRO A 348 1.81 -6.97 -19.09
CA PRO A 348 2.93 -7.29 -19.97
C PRO A 348 3.67 -8.55 -19.49
N ASP A 349 4.59 -9.07 -20.30
CA ASP A 349 5.45 -10.20 -19.93
C ASP A 349 6.46 -9.76 -18.83
N ILE A 350 5.99 -9.80 -17.58
CA ILE A 350 6.75 -9.36 -16.42
C ILE A 350 8.04 -10.17 -16.26
N PRO A 351 8.06 -11.52 -16.32
CA PRO A 351 9.30 -12.27 -16.24
C PRO A 351 10.35 -11.80 -17.27
N ARG A 352 9.95 -11.57 -18.53
CA ARG A 352 10.85 -11.04 -19.55
C ARG A 352 11.36 -9.64 -19.22
N ALA A 353 10.49 -8.76 -18.75
CA ALA A 353 10.87 -7.41 -18.35
C ALA A 353 11.88 -7.41 -17.18
N LEU A 354 11.70 -8.29 -16.19
CA LEU A 354 12.64 -8.43 -15.07
C LEU A 354 14.01 -8.95 -15.52
N LEU A 355 14.03 -9.88 -16.49
CA LEU A 355 15.28 -10.40 -17.05
C LEU A 355 16.02 -9.31 -17.85
N HIS A 356 15.34 -8.66 -18.80
CA HIS A 356 15.95 -7.66 -19.67
C HIS A 356 16.38 -6.38 -18.94
N SER A 357 15.66 -6.00 -17.88
CA SER A 357 16.07 -4.89 -17.05
C SER A 357 17.29 -5.23 -16.18
N GLY A 358 17.59 -6.52 -15.97
CA GLY A 358 18.61 -7.02 -15.06
C GLY A 358 18.22 -6.93 -13.58
N ILE A 359 16.92 -6.79 -13.28
CA ILE A 359 16.40 -6.88 -11.92
C ILE A 359 16.74 -8.25 -11.31
N VAL A 360 16.56 -9.34 -12.08
CA VAL A 360 16.87 -10.70 -11.62
C VAL A 360 18.34 -10.82 -11.21
N GLN A 361 19.25 -10.30 -12.04
CA GLN A 361 20.67 -10.28 -11.74
C GLN A 361 20.97 -9.47 -10.47
N THR A 362 20.36 -8.29 -10.29
CA THR A 362 20.53 -7.46 -9.08
C THR A 362 19.99 -8.18 -7.83
N LEU A 363 18.82 -8.82 -7.89
CA LEU A 363 18.26 -9.58 -6.77
C LEU A 363 19.17 -10.74 -6.37
N LEU A 364 19.56 -11.58 -7.33
CA LEU A 364 20.47 -12.71 -7.10
C LEU A 364 21.81 -12.24 -6.50
N SER A 365 22.39 -11.20 -7.09
CA SER A 365 23.66 -10.62 -6.62
C SER A 365 23.55 -10.05 -5.21
N SER A 366 22.39 -9.48 -4.85
CA SER A 366 22.17 -8.86 -3.53
C SER A 366 22.02 -9.88 -2.39
N LEU A 367 21.70 -11.13 -2.71
CA LEU A 367 21.57 -12.24 -1.78
C LEU A 367 22.91 -12.96 -1.54
N LEU A 368 23.87 -12.80 -2.46
CA LEU A 368 25.18 -13.44 -2.40
C LEU A 368 26.21 -12.57 -1.67
N PRO A 369 27.23 -13.17 -1.03
CA PRO A 369 28.30 -12.40 -0.42
C PRO A 369 29.14 -11.72 -1.51
N ALA A 370 29.59 -10.48 -1.24
CA ALA A 370 30.30 -9.65 -2.23
C ALA A 370 31.54 -10.29 -2.87
N ASN A 371 32.18 -11.27 -2.22
CA ASN A 371 33.35 -11.98 -2.77
C ASN A 371 32.98 -13.08 -3.80
N LYS A 372 31.72 -13.50 -3.87
CA LYS A 372 31.23 -14.52 -4.82
C LYS A 372 30.70 -13.91 -6.13
N VAL A 373 30.50 -12.59 -6.19
CA VAL A 373 29.87 -11.91 -7.33
C VAL A 373 30.86 -10.96 -8.01
N SER A 374 30.90 -10.97 -9.35
CA SER A 374 31.75 -10.05 -10.12
C SER A 374 31.20 -8.63 -10.23
N ALA A 375 29.87 -8.48 -10.10
CA ALA A 375 29.18 -7.19 -10.02
C ALA A 375 28.84 -6.89 -8.56
N SER A 376 29.42 -5.84 -7.99
CA SER A 376 29.10 -5.42 -6.63
C SER A 376 27.74 -4.72 -6.61
N VAL A 377 26.78 -5.24 -5.86
CA VAL A 377 25.58 -4.48 -5.47
C VAL A 377 26.01 -3.35 -4.54
N ALA A 378 25.40 -2.17 -4.66
CA ALA A 378 25.69 -1.03 -3.79
C ALA A 378 25.46 -1.40 -2.31
N SER A 379 26.41 -1.06 -1.44
CA SER A 379 26.25 -1.17 0.01
C SER A 379 25.14 -0.25 0.53
N LEU A 380 24.59 -0.60 1.69
CA LEU A 380 23.68 0.27 2.42
C LEU A 380 24.41 1.48 3.00
N LYS A 381 23.65 2.49 3.46
CA LYS A 381 24.21 3.74 4.03
C LYS A 381 25.11 3.53 5.25
N ASP A 382 24.98 2.42 5.95
CA ASP A 382 25.79 2.01 7.10
C ASP A 382 26.97 1.09 6.72
N GLY A 383 27.13 0.77 5.43
CA GLY A 383 28.14 -0.16 4.92
C GLY A 383 27.75 -1.63 4.99
N ALA A 384 26.58 -1.98 5.54
CA ALA A 384 26.08 -3.35 5.57
C ALA A 384 25.66 -3.84 4.17
N GLN A 385 25.57 -5.16 4.01
CA GLN A 385 25.07 -5.77 2.79
C GLN A 385 23.55 -6.01 2.92
N ALA A 386 22.81 -5.90 1.81
CA ALA A 386 21.37 -6.11 1.84
C ALA A 386 20.98 -7.52 2.32
N ARG A 387 21.79 -8.55 2.03
CA ARG A 387 21.64 -9.92 2.52
C ARG A 387 21.70 -10.09 4.04
N ASP A 388 22.27 -9.12 4.76
CA ASP A 388 22.35 -9.18 6.21
C ASP A 388 20.98 -8.82 6.84
N ASP A 389 20.14 -8.08 6.12
CA ASP A 389 18.75 -7.82 6.49
C ASP A 389 17.87 -9.04 6.15
N LEU A 390 17.30 -9.67 7.19
CA LEU A 390 16.52 -10.90 7.04
C LEU A 390 15.24 -10.68 6.24
N ASP A 391 14.54 -9.58 6.53
CA ASP A 391 13.26 -9.23 5.90
C ASP A 391 13.42 -8.95 4.39
N TYR A 392 14.52 -8.29 4.00
CA TYR A 392 14.93 -8.15 2.61
C TYR A 392 15.27 -9.51 1.99
N SER A 393 16.07 -10.32 2.67
CA SER A 393 16.54 -11.61 2.15
C SER A 393 15.39 -12.59 1.89
N GLU A 394 14.41 -12.66 2.80
CA GLU A 394 13.17 -13.42 2.62
C GLU A 394 12.41 -12.94 1.39
N LYS A 395 12.10 -11.63 1.31
CA LYS A 395 11.38 -11.03 0.19
C LYS A 395 12.10 -11.26 -1.15
N ALA A 396 13.42 -11.09 -1.19
CA ALA A 396 14.21 -11.22 -2.41
C ALA A 396 14.31 -12.69 -2.84
N SER A 397 14.49 -13.61 -1.89
CA SER A 397 14.49 -15.04 -2.19
C SER A 397 13.13 -15.51 -2.71
N ARG A 398 12.02 -15.02 -2.13
CA ARG A 398 10.66 -15.30 -2.61
C ARG A 398 10.42 -14.73 -4.00
N ALA A 399 10.87 -13.51 -4.29
CA ALA A 399 10.77 -12.91 -5.62
C ALA A 399 11.55 -13.71 -6.68
N VAL A 400 12.75 -14.19 -6.34
CA VAL A 400 13.54 -15.08 -7.21
C VAL A 400 12.82 -16.41 -7.43
N ALA A 401 12.26 -17.02 -6.38
CA ALA A 401 11.54 -18.29 -6.49
C ALA A 401 10.31 -18.17 -7.41
N ASN A 402 9.51 -17.12 -7.24
CA ASN A 402 8.32 -16.85 -8.06
C ASN A 402 8.70 -16.52 -9.52
N PHE A 403 9.83 -15.83 -9.74
CA PHE A 403 10.38 -15.64 -11.07
C PHE A 403 10.77 -16.98 -11.72
N VAL A 404 11.52 -17.83 -11.02
CA VAL A 404 11.91 -19.16 -11.49
C VAL A 404 10.68 -20.00 -11.83
N GLU A 405 9.66 -19.98 -10.96
CA GLU A 405 8.37 -20.63 -11.22
C GLU A 405 7.72 -20.12 -12.52
N SER A 406 7.60 -18.80 -12.67
CA SER A 406 6.99 -18.17 -13.86
C SER A 406 7.71 -18.54 -15.17
N VAL A 407 9.02 -18.78 -15.12
CA VAL A 407 9.80 -19.25 -16.27
C VAL A 407 9.61 -20.74 -16.54
N CYS A 408 9.48 -21.54 -15.48
CA CYS A 408 9.39 -23.00 -15.55
C CYS A 408 7.97 -23.52 -15.85
N GLU A 409 6.91 -22.75 -15.58
CA GLU A 409 5.53 -23.17 -15.83
C GLU A 409 5.28 -23.51 -17.31
N LYS A 410 4.58 -24.63 -17.54
CA LYS A 410 4.25 -25.15 -18.87
C LYS A 410 2.89 -24.58 -19.31
N GLY A 411 2.93 -23.45 -20.00
CA GLY A 411 1.79 -22.81 -20.67
C GLY A 411 2.31 -21.92 -21.79
N ARG A 412 1.66 -21.93 -22.95
CA ARG A 412 2.14 -21.31 -24.20
C ARG A 412 2.56 -19.84 -23.99
N GLY A 413 3.84 -19.53 -24.19
CA GLY A 413 4.31 -18.14 -24.23
C GLY A 413 5.81 -17.91 -24.08
N ASN A 414 6.55 -18.80 -23.40
CA ASN A 414 7.94 -18.49 -23.01
C ASN A 414 9.05 -19.27 -23.73
N GLU A 415 8.82 -19.72 -24.97
CA GLU A 415 9.94 -20.25 -25.78
C GLU A 415 10.98 -19.16 -26.07
N GLU A 416 10.54 -17.91 -26.23
CA GLU A 416 11.42 -16.76 -26.44
C GLU A 416 12.10 -16.28 -25.15
N LEU A 417 11.47 -16.37 -23.97
CA LEU A 417 12.17 -16.14 -22.69
C LEU A 417 13.12 -17.28 -22.36
N ARG A 418 12.76 -18.53 -22.66
CA ARG A 418 13.69 -19.68 -22.57
C ARG A 418 14.85 -19.51 -23.55
N ARG A 419 14.63 -18.90 -24.72
CA ARG A 419 15.69 -18.52 -25.67
C ARG A 419 16.52 -17.34 -25.18
N GLY A 420 15.90 -16.27 -24.68
CA GLY A 420 16.56 -15.11 -24.09
C GLY A 420 17.36 -15.47 -22.83
N MET A 421 16.88 -16.45 -22.06
CA MET A 421 17.66 -17.09 -21.01
C MET A 421 18.78 -17.96 -21.57
N ARG A 422 18.60 -18.70 -22.66
CA ARG A 422 19.75 -19.39 -23.28
C ARG A 422 20.85 -18.43 -23.76
N ASP A 423 20.48 -17.23 -24.22
CA ASP A 423 21.42 -16.23 -24.76
C ASP A 423 22.00 -15.28 -23.69
N GLY A 424 21.27 -15.00 -22.60
CA GLY A 424 21.67 -14.11 -21.49
C GLY A 424 21.90 -14.83 -20.14
N ALA A 425 21.22 -15.93 -19.86
CA ALA A 425 21.15 -16.59 -18.56
C ALA A 425 22.31 -17.51 -18.18
N ALA A 426 23.41 -17.52 -18.91
CA ALA A 426 24.62 -18.14 -18.37
C ALA A 426 25.05 -17.44 -17.06
N VAL A 427 24.81 -16.13 -16.93
CA VAL A 427 25.11 -15.36 -15.72
C VAL A 427 24.07 -15.61 -14.64
N GLU A 428 22.78 -15.48 -14.96
CA GLU A 428 21.67 -15.67 -14.01
C GLU A 428 21.60 -17.11 -13.51
N ALA A 429 21.78 -18.12 -14.37
CA ALA A 429 21.80 -19.52 -13.96
C ALA A 429 22.99 -19.82 -13.03
N LYS A 430 24.17 -19.25 -13.32
CA LYS A 430 25.33 -19.36 -12.44
C LYS A 430 25.10 -18.67 -11.09
N LEU A 431 24.46 -17.49 -11.09
CA LEU A 431 24.12 -16.80 -9.85
C LEU A 431 23.04 -17.54 -9.06
N LEU A 432 22.10 -18.21 -9.74
CA LEU A 432 21.08 -19.04 -9.12
C LEU A 432 21.69 -20.29 -8.49
N ASP A 433 22.63 -20.95 -9.16
CA ASP A 433 23.42 -22.08 -8.60
C ASP A 433 24.21 -21.66 -7.35
N LEU A 434 24.90 -20.52 -7.42
CA LEU A 434 25.59 -19.93 -6.26
C LEU A 434 24.63 -19.57 -5.12
N LEU A 435 23.42 -19.09 -5.44
CA LEU A 435 22.38 -18.80 -4.45
C LEU A 435 21.88 -20.09 -3.82
N SER A 436 21.73 -21.16 -4.61
CA SER A 436 21.32 -22.45 -4.07
C SER A 436 22.32 -22.99 -3.06
N ASP A 437 23.62 -22.98 -3.39
CA ASP A 437 24.70 -23.33 -2.46
C ASP A 437 24.68 -22.47 -1.18
N GLU A 438 24.42 -21.17 -1.34
CA GLU A 438 24.36 -20.23 -0.22
C GLU A 438 23.16 -20.50 0.70
N LEU A 439 22.00 -20.81 0.11
CA LEU A 439 20.77 -21.13 0.84
C LEU A 439 20.86 -22.48 1.57
N GLU A 440 21.59 -23.47 1.02
CA GLU A 440 21.90 -24.72 1.72
C GLU A 440 22.88 -24.56 2.86
N GLY A 441 23.72 -23.53 2.78
CA GLY A 441 24.73 -23.21 3.77
C GLY A 441 24.17 -22.87 5.15
N ALA A 442 25.09 -22.61 6.08
CA ALA A 442 24.74 -22.22 7.44
C ALA A 442 23.95 -20.90 7.47
N PRO A 443 23.00 -20.73 8.42
CA PRO A 443 22.31 -19.47 8.61
C PRO A 443 23.30 -18.34 8.94
N LEU A 444 22.95 -17.10 8.55
CA LEU A 444 23.70 -15.93 8.98
C LEU A 444 23.41 -15.66 10.45
N ARG A 445 24.38 -15.14 11.19
CA ARG A 445 24.15 -14.75 12.58
C ARG A 445 23.14 -13.62 12.65
N GLY A 446 22.26 -13.69 13.63
CA GLY A 446 21.33 -12.62 13.97
C GLY A 446 22.07 -11.33 14.34
N SER A 447 21.36 -10.22 14.24
CA SER A 447 21.90 -8.91 14.64
C SER A 447 21.96 -8.76 16.16
N THR A 448 21.15 -9.54 16.87
CA THR A 448 21.02 -9.57 18.33
C THR A 448 21.09 -10.99 18.88
N GLU A 449 21.38 -11.13 20.16
CA GLU A 449 21.33 -12.43 20.85
C GLU A 449 19.91 -13.02 20.87
N GLU A 450 18.87 -12.16 20.87
CA GLU A 450 17.46 -12.57 20.78
C GLU A 450 17.14 -13.18 19.41
N ASP A 451 17.68 -12.63 18.32
CA ASP A 451 17.54 -13.19 16.96
C ASP A 451 18.17 -14.60 16.88
N ASP A 452 19.38 -14.75 17.44
CA ASP A 452 20.08 -16.03 17.50
C ASP A 452 19.32 -17.06 18.35
N GLU A 453 18.68 -16.61 19.43
CA GLU A 453 17.83 -17.43 20.30
C GLU A 453 16.53 -17.88 19.63
N ALA A 454 15.91 -17.02 18.81
CA ALA A 454 14.73 -17.35 18.01
C ALA A 454 15.05 -18.32 16.86
N GLN A 455 16.30 -18.37 16.40
CA GLN A 455 16.75 -19.19 15.28
C GLN A 455 17.56 -20.42 15.69
N ARG A 456 17.54 -20.83 16.97
CA ARG A 456 18.32 -21.99 17.46
C ARG A 456 18.08 -23.30 16.71
N ASP A 457 16.85 -23.50 16.22
CA ASP A 457 16.45 -24.72 15.50
C ASP A 457 16.69 -24.62 13.98
N VAL A 458 17.08 -23.45 13.48
CA VAL A 458 17.38 -23.18 12.07
C VAL A 458 18.77 -23.71 11.74
N LYS A 459 18.85 -24.69 10.82
CA LYS A 459 20.11 -25.37 10.46
C LYS A 459 20.70 -24.88 9.15
N SER A 460 19.91 -24.20 8.33
CA SER A 460 20.26 -23.78 6.98
C SER A 460 19.69 -22.42 6.65
N ARG A 461 20.30 -21.72 5.69
CA ARG A 461 19.88 -20.38 5.31
C ARG A 461 18.51 -20.35 4.62
N TRP A 462 18.13 -21.38 3.85
CA TRP A 462 16.78 -21.46 3.24
C TRP A 462 15.67 -21.50 4.30
N GLN A 463 15.89 -22.20 5.42
CA GLN A 463 14.97 -22.20 6.56
C GLN A 463 14.90 -20.81 7.21
N GLN A 464 16.06 -20.15 7.33
CA GLN A 464 16.16 -18.82 7.93
C GLN A 464 15.36 -17.78 7.14
N VAL A 465 15.40 -17.85 5.80
CA VAL A 465 14.64 -16.97 4.91
C VAL A 465 13.20 -17.45 4.66
N GLY A 466 12.70 -18.40 5.45
CA GLY A 466 11.28 -18.77 5.49
C GLY A 466 10.79 -19.68 4.36
N PHE A 467 11.67 -20.46 3.71
CA PHE A 467 11.19 -21.50 2.79
C PHE A 467 10.72 -22.74 3.55
N GLU A 468 9.59 -23.30 3.11
CA GLU A 468 9.19 -24.64 3.51
C GLU A 468 10.03 -25.70 2.75
N PRO A 469 10.25 -26.91 3.32
CA PRO A 469 11.09 -27.93 2.70
C PRO A 469 10.68 -28.30 1.26
N ALA A 470 9.37 -28.35 1.00
CA ALA A 470 8.84 -28.68 -0.32
C ALA A 470 9.07 -27.55 -1.35
N GLU A 471 8.87 -26.30 -0.93
CA GLU A 471 9.13 -25.12 -1.77
C GLU A 471 10.61 -25.03 -2.13
N TRP A 472 11.48 -25.29 -1.15
CA TRP A 472 12.92 -25.28 -1.32
C TRP A 472 13.39 -26.36 -2.31
N GLU A 473 12.90 -27.59 -2.17
CA GLU A 473 13.26 -28.69 -3.08
C GLU A 473 12.82 -28.38 -4.52
N GLN A 474 11.62 -27.82 -4.68
CA GLN A 474 11.10 -27.43 -5.99
C GLN A 474 11.94 -26.30 -6.63
N LEU A 475 12.35 -25.30 -5.84
CA LEU A 475 13.22 -24.23 -6.32
C LEU A 475 14.58 -24.79 -6.76
N ARG A 476 15.18 -25.67 -5.96
CA ARG A 476 16.47 -26.31 -6.27
C ARG A 476 16.39 -27.13 -7.56
N GLU A 477 15.36 -27.96 -7.70
CA GLU A 477 15.17 -28.78 -8.90
C GLU A 477 15.04 -27.90 -10.15
N ARG A 478 14.19 -26.86 -10.10
CA ARG A 478 13.98 -25.91 -11.20
C ARG A 478 15.26 -25.15 -11.54
N ALA A 479 15.99 -24.67 -10.53
CA ALA A 479 17.28 -23.98 -10.69
C ALA A 479 18.32 -24.87 -11.40
N SER A 480 18.45 -26.12 -10.96
CA SER A 480 19.36 -27.10 -11.56
C SER A 480 19.01 -27.38 -13.03
N ASN A 481 17.71 -27.57 -13.33
CA ASN A 481 17.23 -27.78 -14.69
C ASN A 481 17.52 -26.57 -15.60
N MET A 482 17.38 -25.34 -15.07
CA MET A 482 17.73 -24.12 -15.80
C MET A 482 19.23 -24.02 -16.08
N ALA A 483 20.09 -24.40 -15.13
CA ALA A 483 21.55 -24.39 -15.29
C ALA A 483 22.05 -25.47 -16.27
N ALA A 484 21.40 -26.64 -16.29
CA ALA A 484 21.72 -27.74 -17.20
C ALA A 484 21.32 -27.46 -18.66
N GLY A 485 20.57 -26.39 -18.93
CA GLY A 485 19.97 -26.13 -20.25
C GLY A 485 18.78 -27.06 -20.56
N ASP A 486 18.50 -28.02 -19.67
CA ASP A 486 17.35 -28.92 -19.65
C ASP A 486 16.16 -28.24 -18.98
N ALA A 487 15.78 -27.06 -19.46
CA ALA A 487 14.41 -26.59 -19.27
C ALA A 487 13.51 -27.59 -20.00
N ALA A 488 13.11 -28.64 -19.27
CA ALA A 488 12.61 -29.90 -19.81
C ALA A 488 11.63 -29.70 -20.96
N ALA A 489 11.86 -30.49 -22.02
CA ALA A 489 11.05 -30.71 -23.21
C ALA A 489 9.54 -30.44 -23.08
#